data_AF-K3XQG2-F1
#
_entry.id   AF-K3XQG2-F1
#
_cell.length_a   1.000
_cell.length_b   1.000
_cell.length_c   1.000
_cell.angle_alpha   90.00
_cell.angle_beta   90.00
_cell.angle_gamma   90.00
#
_symmetry.space_group_name_H-M   'P 1'
#
loop_
_entity.id
_entity.type
_entity.pdbx_description
1 polymer ?
#
loop_
_entity_poly.entity_id
_entity_poly.type
_entity_poly.pdbx_seq_one_letter_code
_entity_poly.pdbx_strand_id
1 'polypeptide(L)'
;MRNLSEKANLESHAKSLYLKSRRMVLMPVNDNTNYMGVGGGKHWSLLVIHIAEDHSSCHFVHHDSVSSDLNYTAAVKYANVLQQVLPKAPPVIEAHTPKQLNGSDCGLCVLL
;
A
#
# COMPACT_ATOMS: atom_id res chain seq x y z
N MET A 1 2.14 -9.06 21.39
CA MET A 1 2.20 -10.46 20.91
C MET A 1 1.43 -10.51 19.59
N ARG A 2 2.11 -10.76 18.46
CA ARG A 2 1.43 -10.93 17.16
C ARG A 2 0.70 -12.27 17.16
N ASN A 3 -0.56 -12.30 16.72
CA ASN A 3 -1.36 -13.52 16.71
C ASN A 3 -0.88 -14.43 15.56
N LEU A 4 -0.54 -15.69 15.86
CA LEU A 4 -0.06 -16.67 14.88
C LEU A 4 -1.10 -16.92 13.77
N SER A 5 -2.40 -16.80 14.06
CA SER A 5 -3.46 -16.96 13.06
C SER A 5 -3.49 -15.83 12.03
N GLU A 6 -3.18 -14.60 12.45
CA GLU A 6 -3.13 -13.43 11.54
C GLU A 6 -1.99 -13.57 10.54
N LYS A 7 -0.83 -14.04 11.00
CA LYS A 7 0.32 -14.29 10.12
C LYS A 7 0.03 -15.42 9.12
N ALA A 8 -0.54 -16.54 9.58
CA ALA A 8 -0.92 -17.65 8.70
C ALA A 8 -1.95 -17.23 7.65
N ASN A 9 -2.93 -16.40 8.04
CA ASN A 9 -3.89 -15.82 7.11
C ASN A 9 -3.20 -14.94 6.08
N LEU A 10 -2.30 -14.04 6.50
CA LEU A 10 -1.56 -13.17 5.57
C LEU A 10 -0.74 -13.98 4.55
N GLU A 11 -0.03 -15.02 4.99
CA GLU A 11 0.73 -15.92 4.10
C GLU A 11 -0.18 -16.64 3.09
N SER A 12 -1.35 -17.11 3.53
CA SER A 12 -2.34 -17.75 2.65
C SER A 12 -2.85 -16.80 1.57
N HIS A 13 -3.23 -15.57 1.94
CA HIS A 13 -3.69 -14.55 0.99
C HIS A 13 -2.56 -14.10 0.04
N ALA A 14 -1.34 -13.94 0.55
CA ALA A 14 -0.19 -13.61 -0.28
C ALA A 14 0.10 -14.70 -1.32
N LYS A 15 -0.09 -15.98 -0.94
CA LYS A 15 0.03 -17.12 -1.83
C LYS A 15 -1.08 -17.14 -2.90
N SER A 16 -2.34 -16.88 -2.53
CA SER A 16 -3.45 -16.90 -3.50
C SER A 16 -3.35 -15.78 -4.54
N LEU A 17 -2.75 -14.64 -4.17
CA LEU A 17 -2.46 -13.52 -5.08
C LEU A 17 -1.17 -13.73 -5.90
N TYR A 18 -0.43 -14.80 -5.63
CA TYR A 18 0.89 -15.09 -6.21
C TYR A 18 1.88 -13.94 -6.02
N LEU A 19 1.84 -13.24 -4.87
CA LEU A 19 2.64 -12.01 -4.66
C LEU A 19 4.14 -12.23 -4.89
N LYS A 20 4.66 -13.39 -4.49
CA LYS A 20 6.08 -13.74 -4.66
C LYS A 20 6.53 -13.85 -6.12
N SER A 21 5.61 -14.05 -7.07
CA SER A 21 5.95 -14.10 -8.50
C SER A 21 5.61 -12.81 -9.24
N ARG A 22 5.14 -11.77 -8.55
CA ARG A 22 4.89 -10.46 -9.15
C ARG A 22 6.17 -9.63 -9.12
N ARG A 23 6.37 -8.84 -10.17
CA ARG A 23 7.41 -7.79 -10.23
C ARG A 23 6.90 -6.43 -9.77
N MET A 24 5.58 -6.25 -9.85
CA MET A 24 4.91 -5.03 -9.48
C MET A 24 3.56 -5.35 -8.83
N VAL A 25 3.23 -4.63 -7.76
CA VAL A 25 1.92 -4.67 -7.12
C VAL A 25 1.46 -3.23 -6.94
N LEU A 26 0.24 -2.93 -7.37
CA LEU A 26 -0.42 -1.65 -7.19
C LEU A 26 -1.48 -1.82 -6.11
N MET A 27 -1.36 -1.08 -5.02
CA MET A 27 -2.25 -1.21 -3.88
C MET A 27 -2.88 0.14 -3.56
N PRO A 28 -4.20 0.30 -3.77
CA PRO A 28 -4.93 1.46 -3.27
C PRO A 28 -4.82 1.54 -1.75
N VAL A 29 -4.52 2.72 -1.24
CA VAL A 29 -4.43 3.03 0.19
C VAL A 29 -5.60 3.93 0.56
N ASN A 30 -6.20 3.66 1.73
CA ASN A 30 -7.27 4.45 2.29
C ASN A 30 -7.04 4.70 3.79
N ASP A 31 -7.43 5.88 4.27
CA ASP A 31 -7.31 6.31 5.66
C ASP A 31 -8.40 5.75 6.59
N ASN A 32 -9.32 4.92 6.09
CA ASN A 32 -10.33 4.30 6.95
C ASN A 32 -9.68 3.39 8.01
N THR A 33 -9.85 3.76 9.27
CA THR A 33 -9.37 2.99 10.43
C THR A 33 -10.34 1.91 10.89
N ASN A 34 -11.60 1.94 10.42
CA ASN A 34 -12.63 0.97 10.74
C ASN A 34 -13.06 0.20 9.48
N TYR A 35 -12.35 -0.89 9.18
CA TYR A 35 -12.61 -1.73 8.02
C TYR A 35 -13.95 -2.50 8.09
N MET A 36 -14.60 -2.57 9.26
CA MET A 36 -15.90 -3.21 9.44
C MET A 36 -17.07 -2.24 9.30
N GLY A 37 -16.80 -0.92 9.26
CA GLY A 37 -17.81 0.13 9.12
C GLY A 37 -17.98 0.56 7.66
N VAL A 38 -19.23 0.73 7.24
CA VAL A 38 -19.55 1.35 5.95
C VAL A 38 -19.35 2.87 6.00
N GLY A 39 -18.96 3.48 4.87
CA GLY A 39 -18.85 4.94 4.75
C GLY A 39 -17.63 5.57 5.46
N GLY A 40 -16.64 4.77 5.86
CA GLY A 40 -15.38 5.27 6.40
C GLY A 40 -14.35 5.61 5.32
N GLY A 41 -13.32 6.36 5.71
CA GLY A 41 -12.27 6.85 4.80
C GLY A 41 -12.67 8.12 4.06
N LYS A 42 -11.69 9.01 3.86
CA LYS A 42 -11.86 10.30 3.21
C LYS A 42 -10.93 10.50 2.03
N HIS A 43 -9.84 9.74 1.97
CA HIS A 43 -8.79 9.97 0.99
C HIS A 43 -8.25 8.67 0.40
N TRP A 44 -7.99 8.68 -0.90
CA TRP A 44 -7.38 7.57 -1.63
C TRP A 44 -6.02 7.99 -2.16
N SER A 45 -5.07 7.08 -2.05
CA SER A 45 -3.73 7.21 -2.62
C SER A 45 -3.24 5.84 -3.11
N LEU A 46 -2.05 5.78 -3.71
CA LEU A 46 -1.53 4.56 -4.30
C LEU A 46 -0.19 4.18 -3.67
N LEU A 47 -0.05 2.92 -3.26
CA LEU A 47 1.23 2.33 -2.91
C LEU A 47 1.67 1.38 -4.02
N VAL A 48 2.76 1.72 -4.69
CA VAL A 48 3.41 0.91 -5.71
C VAL A 48 4.54 0.12 -5.07
N ILE A 49 4.58 -1.17 -5.35
CA ILE A 49 5.58 -2.09 -4.82
C ILE A 49 6.36 -2.65 -5.99
N HIS A 50 7.63 -2.28 -6.08
CA HIS A 50 8.56 -2.80 -7.08
C HIS A 50 9.37 -3.94 -6.47
N ILE A 51 9.27 -5.14 -7.04
CA ILE A 51 10.00 -6.32 -6.60
C ILE A 51 11.11 -6.59 -7.62
N ALA A 52 12.34 -6.75 -7.14
CA ALA A 52 13.50 -7.04 -7.98
C ALA A 52 13.31 -8.36 -8.76
N GLU A 53 13.94 -8.47 -9.92
CA GLU A 53 13.81 -9.65 -10.80
C GLU A 53 14.25 -10.95 -10.14
N ASP A 54 15.28 -10.87 -9.30
CA ASP A 54 15.82 -11.98 -8.52
C ASP A 54 15.06 -12.23 -7.20
N HIS A 55 14.01 -11.45 -6.94
CA HIS A 55 13.21 -11.46 -5.71
C HIS A 55 14.02 -11.25 -4.42
N SER A 56 15.21 -10.66 -4.49
CA SER A 56 16.08 -10.42 -3.33
C SER A 56 15.67 -9.18 -2.51
N SER A 57 14.99 -8.23 -3.15
CA SER A 57 14.61 -6.94 -2.56
C SER A 57 13.31 -6.39 -3.15
N CYS A 58 12.70 -5.44 -2.45
CA CYS A 58 11.62 -4.63 -2.99
C CYS A 58 11.67 -3.18 -2.49
N HIS A 59 10.94 -2.30 -3.18
CA HIS A 59 10.77 -0.90 -2.83
C HIS A 59 9.30 -0.55 -2.76
N PHE A 60 8.95 0.29 -1.78
CA PHE A 60 7.61 0.83 -1.58
C PHE A 60 7.61 2.31 -1.97
N VAL A 61 6.82 2.67 -2.95
CA VAL A 61 6.70 4.03 -3.48
C VAL A 61 5.25 4.48 -3.33
N HIS A 62 5.02 5.49 -2.50
CA HIS A 62 3.70 6.04 -2.23
C HIS A 62 3.45 7.26 -3.12
N HIS A 63 2.27 7.27 -3.74
CA HIS A 63 1.79 8.35 -4.58
C HIS A 63 0.53 8.93 -3.95
N ASP A 64 0.63 10.16 -3.47
CA ASP A 64 -0.47 10.91 -2.88
C ASP A 64 -0.74 12.18 -3.70
N SER A 65 -1.96 12.31 -4.21
CA SER A 65 -2.43 13.47 -4.97
C SER A 65 -2.74 14.68 -4.10
N VAL A 66 -2.70 14.54 -2.77
CA VAL A 66 -2.86 15.64 -1.81
C VAL A 66 -1.49 16.02 -1.23
N SER A 67 -1.30 17.30 -0.91
CA SER A 67 0.00 17.84 -0.51
C SER A 67 0.34 17.67 0.98
N SER A 68 -0.60 17.20 1.80
CA SER A 68 -0.47 17.09 3.26
C SER A 68 -0.16 15.67 3.74
N ASP A 69 0.34 14.80 2.86
CA ASP A 69 0.74 13.41 3.16
C ASP A 69 -0.32 12.63 3.97
N LEU A 70 -1.61 12.86 3.67
CA LEU A 70 -2.73 12.35 4.47
C LEU A 70 -2.69 10.84 4.63
N ASN A 71 -2.29 10.13 3.57
CA ASN A 71 -2.22 8.68 3.58
C ASN A 71 -0.84 8.11 3.88
N TYR A 72 0.21 8.91 4.13
CA TYR A 72 1.55 8.38 4.35
C TYR A 72 1.60 7.38 5.52
N THR A 73 0.95 7.72 6.64
CA THR A 73 0.87 6.82 7.80
C THR A 73 0.13 5.52 7.47
N ALA A 74 -0.91 5.58 6.63
CA ALA A 74 -1.62 4.38 6.17
C ALA A 74 -0.75 3.54 5.23
N ALA A 75 -0.02 4.17 4.31
CA ALA A 75 0.91 3.52 3.39
C ALA A 75 2.05 2.80 4.14
N VAL A 76 2.62 3.44 5.17
CA VAL A 76 3.64 2.82 6.04
C VAL A 76 3.07 1.61 6.77
N LYS A 77 1.83 1.68 7.28
CA LYS A 77 1.16 0.51 7.89
C LYS A 77 1.02 -0.63 6.89
N TYR A 78 0.60 -0.35 5.66
CA TYR A 78 0.44 -1.35 4.61
C TYR A 78 1.80 -1.99 4.26
N ALA A 79 2.84 -1.17 4.05
CA ALA A 79 4.18 -1.64 3.78
C ALA A 79 4.73 -2.53 4.91
N ASN A 80 4.51 -2.17 6.18
CA ASN A 80 4.92 -2.99 7.32
C ASN A 80 4.22 -4.35 7.38
N VAL A 81 2.94 -4.41 6.98
CA VAL A 81 2.23 -5.70 6.87
C VAL A 81 2.80 -6.52 5.73
N LEU A 82 2.96 -5.94 4.54
CA LEU A 82 3.42 -6.64 3.35
C LEU A 82 4.88 -7.12 3.43
N GLN A 83 5.75 -6.40 4.15
CA GLN A 83 7.13 -6.84 4.43
C GLN A 83 7.22 -8.15 5.22
N GLN A 84 6.11 -8.64 5.78
CA GLN A 84 6.08 -9.97 6.41
C GLN A 84 6.02 -11.11 5.37
N VAL A 85 5.65 -10.83 4.13
CA VAL A 85 5.48 -11.82 3.05
C VAL A 85 6.26 -11.48 1.77
N LEU A 86 6.76 -10.25 1.67
CA LEU A 86 7.64 -9.77 0.60
C LEU A 86 9.10 -9.68 1.09
N PRO A 87 10.08 -9.50 0.18
CA PRO A 87 11.46 -9.22 0.56
C PRO A 87 11.59 -8.00 1.47
N LYS A 88 12.74 -7.85 2.11
CA LYS A 88 13.03 -6.65 2.89
C LYS A 88 13.09 -5.42 1.97
N ALA A 89 12.62 -4.30 2.48
CA ALA A 89 12.63 -3.03 1.79
C ALA A 89 13.21 -1.92 2.67
N PRO A 90 13.74 -0.85 2.07
CA PRO A 90 13.93 0.42 2.77
C PRO A 90 12.58 1.03 3.19
N PRO A 91 12.60 2.13 3.97
CA PRO A 91 11.39 2.90 4.28
C PRO A 91 10.60 3.32 3.03
N VAL A 92 9.30 3.56 3.21
CA VAL A 92 8.41 4.02 2.14
C VAL A 92 8.88 5.37 1.60
N ILE A 93 8.99 5.45 0.26
CA ILE A 93 9.39 6.66 -0.47
C ILE A 93 8.14 7.40 -0.91
N GLU A 94 8.01 8.68 -0.58
CA GLU A 94 7.00 9.56 -1.16
C GLU A 94 7.41 10.01 -2.56
N ALA A 95 6.58 9.70 -3.54
CA ALA A 95 6.83 10.06 -4.94
C ALA A 95 6.36 11.48 -5.24
N HIS A 96 7.07 12.12 -6.18
CA HIS A 96 6.62 13.36 -6.78
C HIS A 96 5.39 13.11 -7.66
N THR A 97 4.21 13.30 -7.07
CA THR A 97 2.92 12.90 -7.65
C THR A 97 2.12 14.12 -8.12
N PRO A 98 1.48 14.08 -9.31
CA PRO A 98 0.56 15.12 -9.75
C PRO A 98 -0.52 15.37 -8.68
N LYS A 99 -0.76 16.65 -8.36
CA LYS A 99 -1.71 17.01 -7.32
C LYS A 99 -3.11 17.20 -7.90
N GLN A 100 -4.10 16.68 -7.20
CA GLN A 100 -5.50 16.89 -7.57
C GLN A 100 -5.86 18.38 -7.45
N LEU A 101 -6.76 18.85 -8.31
CA LEU A 101 -7.17 20.26 -8.35
C LEU A 101 -8.41 20.55 -7.50
N ASN A 102 -9.05 19.52 -6.94
CA ASN A 102 -10.26 19.63 -6.12
C ASN A 102 -10.20 18.67 -4.92
N GLY A 103 -11.27 18.60 -4.12
CA GLY A 103 -11.33 17.77 -2.92
C GLY A 103 -11.78 16.32 -3.12
N SER A 104 -12.08 15.89 -4.35
CA SER A 104 -12.76 14.60 -4.62
C SER A 104 -12.07 13.70 -5.63
N ASP A 105 -11.12 14.21 -6.42
CA ASP A 105 -10.48 13.46 -7.50
C ASP A 105 -9.40 12.47 -7.03
N CYS A 106 -9.14 12.37 -5.73
CA CYS A 106 -8.13 11.44 -5.19
C CYS A 106 -8.27 10.01 -5.73
N GLY A 107 -9.50 9.50 -5.81
CA GLY A 107 -9.79 8.17 -6.38
C GLY A 107 -9.50 8.08 -7.88
N LEU A 108 -9.68 9.17 -8.63
CA LEU A 108 -9.32 9.22 -10.06
C LEU A 108 -7.81 9.28 -10.24
N CYS A 109 -7.09 10.05 -9.40
CA CYS A 109 -5.63 10.13 -9.42
C CYS A 109 -4.93 8.80 -9.10
N VAL A 110 -5.61 7.87 -8.41
CA VAL A 110 -5.09 6.50 -8.19
C VAL A 110 -5.15 5.65 -9.46
N LEU A 111 -6.10 5.94 -10.38
CA LEU A 111 -6.35 5.14 -11.58
C LEU A 111 -5.61 5.64 -12.83
N LEU A 112 -5.15 6.89 -12.83
CA LEU A 112 -4.49 7.58 -13.95
C LEU A 112 -2.98 7.66 -13.75
#